data_AF-A0A653Q4S7-F1
#
_entry.id   AF-A0A653Q4S7-F1
#
_cell.length_a   1.000
_cell.length_b   1.000
_cell.length_c   1.000
_cell.angle_alpha   90.00
_cell.angle_beta   90.00
_cell.angle_gamma   90.00
#
_symmetry.space_group_name_H-M   'P 1'
#
loop_
_entity.id
_entity.type
_entity.pdbx_description
1 polymer ?
#
loop_
_entity_poly.entity_id
_entity_poly.type
_entity_poly.pdbx_seq_one_letter_code
_entity_poly.pdbx_strand_id
1 'polypeptide(L)'
;MTRRPIRLLSALFVVSGVLLLAACQRGDADKALLESPAVGDLYAAQLSEFSDYPFTDEDQKPIDPAYGLLKVVSADTAGVVVITENAASAEKSVARRDLRGDLSTIVFDESEQIQIAKTDLIQAHADGLIYVVKRPTAD
;
A
#
# COMPACT_ATOMS: atom_id res chain seq x y z
N MET A 1 46.21 1.55 -44.74
CA MET A 1 44.80 1.59 -44.29
C MET A 1 44.39 0.15 -44.02
N THR A 2 43.62 -0.29 -43.00
CA THR A 2 42.94 0.27 -41.80
C THR A 2 42.37 -0.95 -41.03
N ARG A 3 42.11 -1.03 -39.72
CA ARG A 3 42.10 -0.13 -38.53
C ARG A 3 42.51 -0.98 -37.29
N ARG A 4 42.65 -0.39 -36.08
CA ARG A 4 42.70 -1.12 -34.79
C ARG A 4 41.28 -1.36 -34.25
N PRO A 5 40.96 -2.50 -33.60
CA PRO A 5 39.72 -2.64 -32.83
C PRO A 5 39.82 -1.87 -31.50
N ILE A 6 38.79 -1.08 -31.19
CA ILE A 6 38.72 -0.24 -29.99
C ILE A 6 38.06 -1.04 -28.85
N ARG A 7 38.61 -0.89 -27.63
CA ARG A 7 38.04 -1.45 -26.39
C ARG A 7 36.70 -0.75 -26.08
N LEU A 8 35.60 -1.49 -26.08
CA LEU A 8 34.28 -1.02 -25.62
C LEU A 8 33.61 -2.12 -24.79
N LEU A 9 33.97 -2.20 -23.51
CA LEU A 9 33.43 -3.22 -22.59
C LEU A 9 33.48 -2.71 -21.13
N SER A 10 32.80 -1.61 -20.86
CA SER A 10 32.77 -0.97 -19.52
C SER A 10 31.49 -0.18 -19.17
N ALA A 11 30.48 -0.16 -20.05
CA ALA A 11 29.31 0.73 -19.91
C ALA A 11 28.04 0.03 -19.38
N LEU A 12 28.14 -1.16 -18.80
CA LEU A 12 26.99 -2.02 -18.45
C LEU A 12 26.86 -2.32 -16.95
N PHE A 13 27.09 -1.33 -16.09
CA PHE A 13 26.95 -1.49 -14.61
C PHE A 13 26.26 -0.34 -13.87
N VAL A 14 25.89 0.76 -14.54
CA VAL A 14 25.38 1.97 -13.85
C VAL A 14 23.86 1.94 -13.61
N VAL A 15 23.10 1.16 -14.38
CA VAL A 15 21.62 1.23 -14.37
C VAL A 15 20.99 0.57 -13.14
N SER A 16 21.60 -0.47 -12.57
CA SER A 16 21.01 -1.21 -11.44
C SER A 16 20.99 -0.44 -10.10
N GLY A 17 21.84 0.59 -9.93
CA GLY A 17 21.92 1.33 -8.67
C GLY A 17 20.73 2.27 -8.39
N VAL A 18 20.09 2.79 -9.45
CA VAL A 18 19.07 3.84 -9.31
C VAL A 18 17.72 3.30 -8.80
N LEU A 19 17.37 2.06 -9.15
CA LEU A 19 16.08 1.44 -8.78
C LEU A 19 15.99 1.11 -7.28
N LEU A 20 17.10 0.73 -6.64
CA LEU A 20 17.14 0.40 -5.21
C LEU A 20 16.89 1.64 -4.33
N LEU A 21 17.48 2.78 -4.68
CA LEU A 21 17.35 4.04 -3.92
C LEU A 21 15.90 4.54 -3.86
N ALA A 22 15.17 4.45 -4.97
CA ALA A 22 13.78 4.90 -5.05
C ALA A 22 12.81 4.05 -4.22
N ALA A 23 13.11 2.75 -4.04
CA ALA A 23 12.30 1.85 -3.21
C ALA A 23 12.49 2.16 -1.72
N CYS A 24 13.73 2.35 -1.26
CA CYS A 24 14.03 2.71 0.14
C CYS A 24 13.36 4.03 0.55
N GLN A 25 13.52 5.10 -0.25
CA GLN A 25 12.91 6.40 0.03
C GLN A 25 11.38 6.34 0.19
N ARG A 26 10.71 5.46 -0.57
CA ARG A 26 9.26 5.26 -0.43
C ARG A 26 8.92 4.52 0.87
N GLY A 27 9.63 3.45 1.19
CA GLY A 27 9.43 2.70 2.44
C GLY A 27 9.66 3.56 3.68
N ASP A 28 10.65 4.45 3.65
CA ASP A 28 10.92 5.42 4.73
C ASP A 28 9.78 6.45 4.86
N ALA A 29 9.24 6.96 3.74
CA ALA A 29 8.12 7.88 3.75
C ALA A 29 6.79 7.24 4.19
N ASP A 30 6.49 6.03 3.69
CA ASP A 30 5.32 5.25 4.10
C ASP A 30 5.40 4.94 5.61
N LYS A 31 6.59 4.54 6.12
CA LYS A 31 6.83 4.30 7.55
C LYS A 31 6.65 5.56 8.41
N ALA A 32 7.14 6.72 7.99
CA ALA A 32 6.99 7.96 8.75
C ALA A 32 5.52 8.35 8.97
N LEU A 33 4.65 8.05 7.99
CA LEU A 33 3.19 8.24 8.11
C LEU A 33 2.58 7.24 9.10
N LEU A 34 3.00 5.98 9.11
CA LEU A 34 2.55 4.95 10.06
C LEU A 34 3.07 5.18 11.50
N GLU A 35 4.22 5.86 11.66
CA GLU A 35 4.71 6.32 12.96
C GLU A 35 3.94 7.54 13.49
N SER A 36 3.19 8.24 12.64
CA SER A 36 2.41 9.44 12.98
C SER A 36 1.04 9.46 12.26
N PRO A 37 0.18 8.43 12.46
CA PRO A 37 -1.04 8.26 11.69
C PRO A 37 -2.06 9.37 11.99
N ALA A 38 -2.91 9.66 11.01
CA ALA A 38 -3.95 10.66 11.12
C ALA A 38 -5.27 10.19 10.48
N VAL A 39 -6.38 10.75 10.96
CA VAL A 39 -7.71 10.53 10.36
C VAL A 39 -7.69 10.97 8.90
N GLY A 40 -8.21 10.12 8.02
CA GLY A 40 -8.18 10.31 6.57
C GLY A 40 -6.98 9.69 5.85
N ASP A 41 -5.98 9.16 6.57
CA ASP A 41 -4.93 8.35 5.96
C ASP A 41 -5.53 7.12 5.27
N LEU A 42 -4.94 6.76 4.12
CA LEU A 42 -5.34 5.62 3.30
C LEU A 42 -4.16 4.66 3.11
N TYR A 43 -4.42 3.37 3.32
CA TYR A 43 -3.42 2.30 3.18
C TYR A 43 -3.87 1.30 2.12
N ALA A 44 -3.02 1.02 1.11
CA ALA A 44 -3.26 -0.11 0.22
C ALA A 44 -2.80 -1.38 0.94
N ALA A 45 -3.73 -2.32 1.14
CA ALA A 45 -3.56 -3.45 2.05
C ALA A 45 -4.15 -4.77 1.53
N GLN A 46 -3.78 -5.87 2.18
CA GLN A 46 -4.46 -7.16 2.07
C GLN A 46 -5.61 -7.22 3.09
N LEU A 47 -6.82 -6.89 2.68
CA LEU A 47 -7.99 -6.78 3.56
C LEU A 47 -8.34 -8.10 4.26
N SER A 48 -8.06 -9.26 3.64
CA SER A 48 -8.32 -10.58 4.26
C SER A 48 -7.46 -10.91 5.49
N GLU A 49 -6.47 -10.07 5.83
CA GLU A 49 -5.68 -10.18 7.08
C GLU A 49 -6.17 -9.24 8.19
N PHE A 50 -7.16 -8.38 7.91
CA PHE A 50 -7.67 -7.38 8.86
C PHE A 50 -9.18 -7.47 9.10
N SER A 51 -9.96 -7.82 8.07
CA SER A 51 -11.41 -7.95 8.15
C SER A 51 -11.81 -9.34 8.65
N ASP A 52 -12.84 -9.40 9.50
CA ASP A 52 -13.46 -10.67 9.89
C ASP A 52 -14.46 -11.16 8.82
N TYR A 53 -14.77 -10.34 7.80
CA TYR A 53 -15.72 -10.65 6.74
C TYR A 53 -15.02 -11.11 5.44
N PRO A 54 -15.55 -12.15 4.76
CA PRO A 54 -15.00 -12.62 3.49
C PRO A 54 -15.40 -11.70 2.34
N PHE A 55 -14.41 -11.31 1.52
CA PHE A 55 -14.64 -10.60 0.27
C PHE A 55 -15.00 -11.58 -0.87
N THR A 56 -15.86 -11.16 -1.79
CA THR A 56 -16.30 -11.98 -2.93
C THR A 56 -16.25 -11.24 -4.27
N ASP A 57 -16.13 -11.99 -5.36
CA ASP A 57 -16.26 -11.49 -6.74
C ASP A 57 -17.74 -11.29 -7.14
N GLU A 58 -17.98 -10.80 -8.36
CA GLU A 58 -19.33 -10.59 -8.92
C GLU A 58 -20.17 -11.89 -9.01
N ASP A 59 -19.52 -13.06 -9.05
CA ASP A 59 -20.14 -14.40 -9.04
C ASP A 59 -20.32 -14.95 -7.61
N GLN A 60 -20.08 -14.14 -6.57
CA GLN A 60 -20.08 -14.52 -5.15
C GLN A 60 -19.01 -15.56 -4.75
N LYS A 61 -17.93 -15.70 -5.51
CA LYS A 61 -16.80 -16.57 -5.15
C LYS A 61 -15.86 -15.85 -4.18
N PRO A 62 -15.34 -16.50 -3.13
CA PRO A 62 -14.37 -15.89 -2.22
C PRO A 62 -13.12 -15.38 -2.95
N ILE A 63 -12.68 -14.19 -2.57
CA ILE A 63 -11.39 -13.61 -2.97
C ILE A 63 -10.41 -13.81 -1.82
N ASP A 64 -9.37 -14.61 -2.04
CA ASP A 64 -8.28 -14.80 -1.08
C ASP A 64 -6.94 -15.01 -1.81
N PRO A 65 -5.91 -14.19 -1.59
CA PRO A 65 -5.90 -12.96 -0.78
C PRO A 65 -6.75 -11.84 -1.37
N ALA A 66 -7.49 -11.13 -0.52
CA ALA A 66 -8.27 -9.94 -0.89
C ALA A 66 -7.43 -8.67 -0.72
N TYR A 67 -7.26 -7.87 -1.77
CA TYR A 67 -6.56 -6.58 -1.73
C TYR A 67 -7.51 -5.41 -1.99
N GLY A 68 -7.33 -4.32 -1.24
CA GLY A 68 -8.18 -3.13 -1.31
C GLY A 68 -7.59 -2.00 -0.46
N LEU A 69 -8.40 -0.99 -0.14
CA LEU A 69 -8.02 0.14 0.70
C LEU A 69 -8.51 -0.01 2.14
N LEU A 70 -7.67 0.40 3.09
CA LEU A 70 -8.06 0.74 4.46
C LEU A 70 -8.08 2.27 4.60
N LYS A 71 -9.02 2.80 5.38
CA LYS A 71 -9.13 4.23 5.71
C LYS A 71 -9.12 4.44 7.22
N VAL A 72 -8.22 5.29 7.71
CA VAL A 72 -8.15 5.66 9.12
C VAL A 72 -9.32 6.60 9.48
N VAL A 73 -10.15 6.18 10.42
CA VAL A 73 -11.28 6.96 10.97
C VAL A 73 -11.00 7.51 12.37
N SER A 74 -10.08 6.90 13.11
CA SER A 74 -9.54 7.41 14.38
C SER A 74 -8.05 7.11 14.49
N ALA A 75 -7.29 8.00 15.12
CA ALA A 75 -5.86 7.83 15.36
C ALA A 75 -5.45 8.47 16.70
N ASP A 76 -4.66 7.76 17.49
CA ASP A 76 -4.14 8.24 18.77
C ASP A 76 -2.70 7.73 19.03
N THR A 77 -2.24 7.78 20.27
CA THR A 77 -0.89 7.31 20.64
C THR A 77 -0.78 5.80 20.77
N ALA A 78 -1.89 5.08 20.93
CA ALA A 78 -1.95 3.63 21.04
C ALA A 78 -2.09 2.95 19.67
N GLY A 79 -2.76 3.58 18.69
CA GLY A 79 -2.90 3.04 17.34
C GLY A 79 -3.89 3.79 16.46
N VAL A 80 -4.60 3.03 15.64
CA VAL A 80 -5.64 3.52 14.72
C VAL A 80 -6.91 2.66 14.80
N VAL A 81 -8.02 3.26 14.41
CA VAL A 81 -9.22 2.53 13.96
C VAL A 81 -9.34 2.76 12.46
N VAL A 82 -9.44 1.67 11.70
CA VAL A 82 -9.62 1.69 10.25
C VAL A 82 -10.97 1.09 9.85
N ILE A 83 -11.44 1.49 8.67
CA ILE A 83 -12.54 0.88 7.95
C ILE A 83 -12.04 0.33 6.61
N THR A 84 -12.65 -0.74 6.12
CA THR A 84 -12.32 -1.44 4.88
C THR A 84 -13.02 -0.83 3.66
N GLU A 85 -12.47 -1.02 2.47
CA GLU A 85 -13.17 -0.80 1.22
C GLU A 85 -14.22 -1.91 1.02
N ASN A 86 -15.43 -1.58 0.56
CA ASN A 86 -16.49 -2.57 0.29
C ASN A 86 -16.12 -3.55 -0.85
N ALA A 87 -15.24 -3.12 -1.75
CA ALA A 87 -14.72 -3.91 -2.85
C ALA A 87 -13.30 -4.41 -2.54
N ALA A 88 -12.97 -5.57 -3.07
CA ALA A 88 -11.60 -6.08 -3.08
C ALA A 88 -11.27 -6.75 -4.41
N SER A 89 -9.99 -6.96 -4.65
CA SER A 89 -9.47 -7.66 -5.82
C SER A 89 -8.42 -8.69 -5.43
N ALA A 90 -8.33 -9.79 -6.19
CA ALA A 90 -7.21 -10.73 -6.11
C ALA A 90 -5.88 -10.11 -6.57
N GLU A 91 -5.90 -8.94 -7.24
CA GLU A 91 -4.71 -8.25 -7.74
C GLU A 91 -4.20 -7.16 -6.79
N LYS A 92 -3.06 -7.40 -6.13
CA LYS A 92 -2.34 -6.42 -5.29
C LYS A 92 -2.04 -5.08 -6.00
N SER A 93 -2.01 -5.07 -7.33
CA SER A 93 -1.84 -3.90 -8.19
C SER A 93 -3.05 -2.95 -8.23
N VAL A 94 -4.27 -3.45 -7.96
CA VAL A 94 -5.53 -2.69 -8.05
C VAL A 94 -5.54 -1.60 -6.98
N ALA A 95 -5.57 -1.94 -5.70
CA ALA A 95 -5.54 -0.97 -4.60
C ALA A 95 -4.38 0.06 -4.69
N ARG A 96 -3.20 -0.34 -5.20
CA ARG A 96 -2.06 0.57 -5.45
C ARG A 96 -2.34 1.62 -6.54
N ARG A 97 -3.17 1.28 -7.53
CA ARG A 97 -3.67 2.19 -8.58
C ARG A 97 -4.79 3.06 -8.03
N ASP A 98 -5.73 2.49 -7.28
CA ASP A 98 -6.92 3.20 -6.78
C ASP A 98 -6.52 4.28 -5.76
N LEU A 99 -5.55 3.99 -4.88
CA LEU A 99 -4.93 4.96 -3.98
C LEU A 99 -4.35 6.20 -4.71
N ARG A 100 -3.98 6.07 -5.99
CA ARG A 100 -3.45 7.16 -6.84
C ARG A 100 -4.52 7.79 -7.73
N GLY A 101 -5.67 7.14 -7.89
CA GLY A 101 -6.76 7.57 -8.74
C GLY A 101 -7.71 8.55 -8.04
N ASP A 102 -8.92 8.61 -8.56
CA ASP A 102 -10.03 9.35 -7.97
C ASP A 102 -10.62 8.55 -6.80
N LEU A 103 -10.45 9.08 -5.59
CA LEU A 103 -10.92 8.45 -4.36
C LEU A 103 -12.42 8.64 -4.14
N SER A 104 -13.10 9.50 -4.90
CA SER A 104 -14.54 9.75 -4.77
C SER A 104 -15.41 8.58 -5.24
N THR A 105 -14.84 7.66 -6.02
CA THR A 105 -15.52 6.43 -6.47
C THR A 105 -15.39 5.26 -5.49
N ILE A 106 -14.55 5.40 -4.46
CA ILE A 106 -14.28 4.34 -3.47
C ILE A 106 -15.31 4.43 -2.34
N VAL A 107 -16.01 3.31 -2.08
CA VAL A 107 -16.98 3.20 -0.99
C VAL A 107 -16.38 2.34 0.11
N PHE A 108 -16.34 2.86 1.33
CA PHE A 108 -15.84 2.16 2.50
C PHE A 108 -17.01 1.59 3.32
N ASP A 109 -16.78 0.49 4.03
CA ASP A 109 -17.72 -0.08 4.99
C ASP A 109 -17.63 0.68 6.31
N GLU A 110 -18.58 1.58 6.59
CA GLU A 110 -18.62 2.28 7.89
C GLU A 110 -19.16 1.41 9.04
N SER A 111 -19.61 0.18 8.75
CA SER A 111 -20.15 -0.77 9.75
C SER A 111 -19.07 -1.64 10.40
N GLU A 112 -17.99 -1.96 9.68
CA GLU A 112 -16.81 -2.64 10.23
C GLU A 112 -15.77 -1.60 10.73
N GLN A 113 -15.35 -1.70 11.99
CA GLN A 113 -14.30 -0.86 12.57
C GLN A 113 -13.22 -1.73 13.21
N ILE A 114 -12.04 -1.74 12.59
CA ILE A 114 -10.91 -2.60 12.98
C ILE A 114 -9.91 -1.75 13.76
N GLN A 115 -9.63 -2.14 15.01
CA GLN A 115 -8.61 -1.49 15.83
C GLN A 115 -7.25 -2.14 15.59
N ILE A 116 -6.26 -1.35 15.18
CA ILE A 116 -4.89 -1.80 14.94
C ILE A 116 -3.95 -1.05 15.87
N ALA A 117 -3.23 -1.78 16.74
CA ALA A 117 -2.23 -1.17 17.62
C ALA A 117 -1.06 -0.62 16.81
N LYS A 118 -0.40 0.43 17.32
CA LYS A 118 0.69 1.12 16.60
C LYS A 118 1.86 0.20 16.25
N THR A 119 2.19 -0.76 17.13
CA THR A 119 3.21 -1.79 16.86
C THR A 119 2.82 -2.66 15.68
N ASP A 120 1.56 -3.06 15.62
CA ASP A 120 1.03 -4.04 14.69
C ASP A 120 0.82 -3.39 13.32
N LEU A 121 0.47 -2.10 13.29
CA LEU A 121 0.43 -1.26 12.09
C LEU A 121 1.82 -1.15 11.42
N ILE A 122 2.87 -0.96 12.22
CA ILE A 122 4.26 -0.91 11.72
C ILE A 122 4.72 -2.30 11.25
N GLN A 123 4.35 -3.35 11.99
CA GLN A 123 4.68 -4.74 11.65
C GLN A 123 3.99 -5.19 10.36
N ALA A 124 2.69 -4.91 10.19
CA ALA A 124 1.93 -5.19 8.98
C ALA A 124 2.51 -4.52 7.73
N HIS A 125 3.15 -3.36 7.87
CA HIS A 125 3.91 -2.74 6.77
C HIS A 125 5.25 -3.45 6.50
N ALA A 126 5.97 -3.86 7.55
CA ALA A 126 7.20 -4.64 7.41
C ALA A 126 6.96 -6.01 6.74
N ASP A 127 5.84 -6.65 7.04
CA ASP A 127 5.39 -7.92 6.44
C ASP A 127 4.74 -7.73 5.05
N GLY A 128 4.56 -6.47 4.62
CA GLY A 128 4.01 -6.12 3.30
C GLY A 128 2.51 -6.37 3.15
N LEU A 129 1.79 -6.57 4.26
CA LEU A 129 0.32 -6.62 4.32
C LEU A 129 -0.26 -5.22 4.06
N ILE A 130 0.36 -4.17 4.61
CA ILE A 130 0.23 -2.78 4.16
C ILE A 130 1.44 -2.46 3.28
N TYR A 131 1.24 -1.91 2.08
CA TYR A 131 2.31 -1.82 1.08
C TYR A 131 2.33 -0.55 0.23
N VAL A 132 1.41 0.38 0.49
CA VAL A 132 1.50 1.81 0.14
C VAL A 132 0.74 2.60 1.18
N VAL A 133 1.27 3.75 1.58
CA VAL A 133 0.57 4.71 2.43
C VAL A 133 0.35 6.01 1.68
N LYS A 134 -0.78 6.68 1.94
CA LYS A 134 -1.08 8.02 1.45
C LYS A 134 -1.84 8.79 2.51
N ARG A 135 -1.33 9.98 2.86
CA ARG A 135 -2.12 11.03 3.51
C ARG A 135 -2.68 11.93 2.41
N PRO A 136 -4.01 11.96 2.16
CA PRO A 136 -4.60 12.95 1.29
C PRO A 136 -4.33 14.35 1.85
N THR A 137 -3.91 15.29 1.00
CA THR A 137 -4.00 16.71 1.32
C THR A 137 -5.47 17.11 1.27
N ALA A 138 -5.92 17.94 2.22
CA ALA A 138 -7.18 18.65 2.04
C ALA A 138 -7.03 19.65 0.88
N ASP A 139 -8.01 19.65 -0.03
CA ASP A 139 -8.14 20.64 -1.10
C ASP A 139 -8.71 21.98 -0.57
#